data_AF-A0A3B4BHN6-F1
#
_entry.id   AF-A0A3B4BHN6-F1
#
_cell.length_a   1.000
_cell.length_b   1.000
_cell.length_c   1.000
_cell.angle_alpha   90.00
_cell.angle_beta   90.00
_cell.angle_gamma   90.00
#
_symmetry.space_group_name_H-M   'P 1'
#
loop_
_entity.id
_entity.type
_entity.pdbx_description
1 polymer ?
#
loop_
_entity_poly.entity_id
_entity_poly.type
_entity_poly.pdbx_seq_one_letter_code
_entity_poly.pdbx_strand_id
1 'polypeptide(L)'
;MCVFLQYSPLLKKLYCQIAKTCPIQIKLSSAPPPSSIIRAMPVYKKAEHVTEVVKRCPNHELGRDFNDGQTAPASHLIRVEGNNLSQYVDDPVTGRQSVCVPYEAPQVGTEFTTILYNFMCNSSCVGGMNRRPILIIITLESRDGQVLGRRSFEGRICACPGRDRKADEDHYREQQALTESSNKNSSGNKRSTPNINMRKRRHGEEEIYYIPVRGRENFELLMKIKDSLELMELVPQPLVESYRQQTQQQLIQRPSNIASPLSYSPLSNMNKLHGGLNKAPSVSQMVGQSQQNSHIGEWHRYYS
;
A
#
# COMPACT_ATOMS: atom_id res chain seq x y z
N MET A 1 28.95 -10.22 -10.59
CA MET A 1 28.94 -9.23 -9.48
C MET A 1 28.20 -9.83 -8.30
N CYS A 2 28.83 -9.93 -7.13
CA CYS A 2 28.12 -10.31 -5.90
C CYS A 2 27.20 -9.16 -5.49
N VAL A 3 25.90 -9.36 -5.66
CA VAL A 3 24.87 -8.40 -5.27
C VAL A 3 24.66 -8.52 -3.75
N PHE A 4 25.18 -7.56 -2.99
CA PHE A 4 25.11 -7.51 -1.53
C PHE A 4 23.76 -7.02 -0.99
N LEU A 5 22.90 -6.47 -1.86
CA LEU A 5 21.57 -5.96 -1.57
C LEU A 5 20.61 -6.31 -2.70
N GLN A 6 19.48 -6.92 -2.38
CA GLN A 6 18.44 -7.19 -3.35
C GLN A 6 17.05 -6.97 -2.76
N TYR A 7 16.15 -6.38 -3.53
CA TYR A 7 14.75 -6.23 -3.15
C TYR A 7 13.87 -7.21 -3.95
N SER A 8 12.87 -7.77 -3.28
CA SER A 8 11.79 -8.51 -3.92
C SER A 8 10.53 -7.64 -3.91
N PRO A 9 10.10 -7.12 -5.07
CA PRO A 9 8.81 -6.43 -5.18
C PRO A 9 7.64 -7.37 -4.87
N LEU A 10 7.78 -8.65 -5.22
CA LEU A 10 6.77 -9.69 -5.01
C LEU A 10 6.49 -9.90 -3.51
N LEU A 11 7.55 -10.00 -2.71
CA LEU A 11 7.46 -10.29 -1.28
C LEU A 11 7.49 -9.03 -0.41
N LYS A 12 7.70 -7.85 -1.01
CA LYS A 12 7.99 -6.59 -0.30
C LYS A 12 9.09 -6.78 0.76
N LYS A 13 10.16 -7.47 0.35
CA LYS A 13 11.20 -7.98 1.23
C LYS A 13 12.59 -7.60 0.75
N LEU A 14 13.37 -7.01 1.66
CA LEU A 14 14.76 -6.65 1.49
C LEU A 14 15.66 -7.81 1.91
N TYR A 15 16.63 -8.14 1.06
CA TYR A 15 17.68 -9.11 1.33
C TYR A 15 19.01 -8.39 1.28
N CYS A 16 19.78 -8.45 2.37
CA CYS A 16 21.07 -7.76 2.43
C CYS A 16 22.10 -8.58 3.20
N GLN A 17 23.37 -8.28 2.96
CA GLN A 17 24.46 -8.81 3.77
C GLN A 17 24.63 -8.01 5.07
N ILE A 18 25.11 -8.69 6.11
CA ILE A 18 25.45 -8.06 7.39
C ILE A 18 26.46 -6.93 7.19
N ALA A 19 26.24 -5.81 7.90
CA ALA A 19 27.09 -4.62 7.94
C ALA A 19 27.38 -3.96 6.58
N LYS A 20 26.72 -4.36 5.50
CA LYS A 20 26.81 -3.70 4.20
C LYS A 20 25.80 -2.56 4.09
N THR A 21 26.21 -1.50 3.42
CA THR A 21 25.40 -0.31 3.18
C THR A 21 24.16 -0.65 2.36
N CYS A 22 23.01 -0.29 2.89
CA CYS A 22 21.68 -0.50 2.32
C CYS A 22 21.02 0.86 2.08
N PRO A 23 21.15 1.46 0.89
CA PRO A 23 20.45 2.70 0.55
C PRO A 23 18.94 2.46 0.52
N ILE A 24 18.19 3.26 1.28
CA ILE A 24 16.72 3.27 1.27
C ILE A 24 16.24 4.65 0.88
N GLN A 25 15.44 4.71 -0.17
CA GLN A 25 14.86 5.95 -0.68
C GLN A 25 13.57 6.29 0.06
N ILE A 26 13.51 7.52 0.57
CA ILE A 26 12.36 8.12 1.22
C ILE A 26 11.77 9.14 0.25
N LYS A 27 10.58 8.83 -0.29
CA LYS A 27 9.82 9.71 -1.16
C LYS A 27 8.58 10.20 -0.41
N LEU A 28 8.41 11.52 -0.35
CA LEU A 28 7.24 12.17 0.26
C LEU A 28 6.41 12.85 -0.84
N SER A 29 5.09 12.86 -0.69
CA SER A 29 4.19 13.58 -1.61
C SER A 29 4.19 15.09 -1.37
N SER A 30 4.47 15.51 -0.14
CA SER A 30 4.51 16.91 0.28
C SER A 30 5.62 17.10 1.29
N ALA A 31 6.19 18.30 1.34
CA ALA A 31 7.21 18.64 2.32
C ALA A 31 6.63 18.53 3.75
N PRO A 32 7.33 17.86 4.68
CA PRO A 32 6.88 17.74 6.04
C PRO A 32 7.16 19.03 6.82
N PRO A 33 6.57 19.21 8.02
CA PRO A 33 6.90 20.32 8.90
C PRO A 33 8.41 20.41 9.19
N PRO A 34 8.95 21.62 9.44
CA PRO A 34 10.35 21.78 9.82
C PRO A 34 10.72 20.90 11.02
N SER A 35 11.97 20.43 11.03
CA SER A 35 12.50 19.54 12.08
C SER A 35 11.79 18.20 12.22
N SER A 36 11.10 17.73 11.17
CA SER A 36 10.63 16.34 11.11
C SER A 36 11.81 15.36 11.07
N ILE A 37 11.61 14.16 11.61
CA ILE A 37 12.61 13.10 11.63
C ILE A 37 12.11 11.86 10.90
N ILE A 38 13.04 11.03 10.43
CA ILE A 38 12.78 9.67 9.96
C ILE A 38 13.30 8.69 11.00
N ARG A 39 12.45 7.80 11.49
CA ARG A 39 12.80 6.75 12.43
C ARG A 39 12.71 5.38 11.78
N ALA A 40 13.72 4.53 12.00
CA ALA A 40 13.71 3.12 11.64
C ALA A 40 13.69 2.25 12.90
N MET A 41 12.71 1.35 12.99
CA MET A 41 12.53 0.45 14.13
C MET A 41 12.25 -0.99 13.66
N PRO A 42 13.06 -1.98 14.07
CA PRO A 42 12.78 -3.38 13.78
C PRO A 42 11.75 -3.97 14.76
N VAL A 43 10.85 -4.80 14.25
CA VAL A 43 9.91 -5.62 15.04
C VAL A 43 9.83 -7.02 14.47
N TYR A 44 9.55 -8.04 15.28
CA TYR A 44 9.28 -9.37 14.73
C TYR A 44 7.94 -9.40 14.00
N LYS A 45 7.90 -10.06 12.84
CA LYS A 45 6.72 -10.14 11.98
C LYS A 45 5.62 -11.03 12.58
N LYS A 46 6.00 -12.13 13.25
CA LYS A 46 5.05 -13.08 13.82
C LYS A 46 4.47 -12.56 15.14
N ALA A 47 3.17 -12.74 15.32
CA ALA A 47 2.44 -12.29 16.51
C ALA A 47 3.01 -12.89 17.82
N GLU A 48 3.44 -14.15 17.79
CA GLU A 48 4.03 -14.84 18.95
C GLU A 48 5.32 -14.18 19.48
N HIS A 49 6.00 -13.37 18.66
CA HIS A 49 7.24 -12.68 19.03
C HIS A 49 7.11 -11.16 19.01
N VAL A 50 5.92 -10.61 18.71
CA VAL A 50 5.77 -9.16 18.45
C VAL A 50 6.11 -8.30 19.66
N THR A 51 5.92 -8.83 20.88
CA THR A 51 6.24 -8.18 22.15
C THR A 51 7.74 -8.21 22.47
N GLU A 52 8.50 -9.10 21.85
CA GLU A 52 9.94 -9.21 22.06
C GLU A 52 10.69 -8.08 21.32
N VAL A 53 11.78 -7.62 21.93
CA VAL A 53 12.68 -6.62 21.33
C VAL A 53 13.64 -7.31 20.37
N VAL A 54 13.75 -6.77 19.15
CA VAL A 54 14.75 -7.23 18.17
C VAL A 54 16.12 -6.66 18.56
N LYS A 55 17.03 -7.53 18.98
CA LYS A 55 18.41 -7.17 19.35
C LYS A 55 19.43 -7.97 18.54
N ARG A 56 20.68 -7.52 18.52
CA ARG A 56 21.80 -8.32 18.01
C ARG A 56 22.03 -9.53 18.91
N CYS A 57 22.68 -10.57 18.39
CA CYS A 57 23.10 -11.68 19.24
C CYS A 57 24.31 -11.29 20.10
N PRO A 58 24.52 -11.95 21.26
CA PRO A 58 25.66 -11.66 22.15
C PRO A 58 27.01 -11.68 21.44
N ASN A 59 27.22 -12.60 20.49
CA ASN A 59 28.47 -12.71 19.75
C ASN A 59 28.78 -11.45 18.91
N HIS A 60 27.77 -10.86 18.28
CA HIS A 60 27.94 -9.64 17.48
C HIS A 60 27.91 -8.38 18.33
N GLU A 61 27.18 -8.39 19.45
CA GLU A 61 27.15 -7.27 20.39
C GLU A 61 28.49 -7.09 21.11
N LEU A 62 29.08 -8.20 21.61
CA LEU A 62 30.36 -8.19 22.31
C LEU A 62 31.59 -8.26 21.38
N GLY A 63 31.39 -8.68 20.13
CA GLY A 63 32.46 -8.79 19.14
C GLY A 63 33.06 -7.43 18.79
N ARG A 64 34.34 -7.40 18.41
CA ARG A 64 34.99 -6.18 17.90
C ARG A 64 34.63 -5.92 16.44
N ASP A 65 34.33 -6.97 15.71
CA ASP A 65 33.90 -6.91 14.31
C ASP A 65 32.65 -6.03 14.21
N PHE A 66 32.76 -4.96 13.42
CA PHE A 66 31.71 -3.97 13.15
C PHE A 66 31.34 -3.02 14.30
N ASN A 67 32.01 -3.07 15.46
CA ASN A 67 31.78 -2.14 16.56
C ASN A 67 32.87 -1.07 16.70
N ASP A 68 34.08 -1.36 16.23
CA ASP A 68 35.21 -0.43 16.38
C ASP A 68 35.02 0.86 15.58
N GLY A 69 35.33 2.00 16.21
CA GLY A 69 35.23 3.34 15.62
C GLY A 69 33.81 3.85 15.31
N GLN A 70 32.74 3.17 15.75
CA GLN A 70 31.36 3.60 15.49
C GLN A 70 30.72 4.32 16.70
N THR A 71 30.00 5.40 16.43
CA THR A 71 29.22 6.16 17.44
C THR A 71 27.93 5.45 17.86
N ALA A 72 27.50 4.45 17.10
CA ALA A 72 26.27 3.71 17.35
C ALA A 72 26.43 2.70 18.49
N PRO A 73 25.43 2.56 19.39
CA PRO A 73 25.47 1.54 20.44
C PRO A 73 25.64 0.12 19.87
N ALA A 74 26.39 -0.71 20.61
CA ALA A 74 26.70 -2.07 20.19
C ALA A 74 25.46 -2.97 20.10
N SER A 75 24.40 -2.70 20.87
CA SER A 75 23.18 -3.51 20.91
C SER A 75 22.26 -3.32 19.69
N HIS A 76 22.28 -2.13 19.06
CA HIS A 76 21.35 -1.75 18.00
C HIS A 76 21.56 -2.56 16.70
N LEU A 77 20.48 -3.20 16.22
CA LEU A 77 20.50 -3.94 14.96
C LEU A 77 20.67 -3.02 13.74
N ILE A 78 19.97 -1.87 13.72
CA ILE A 78 19.96 -0.94 12.59
C ILE A 78 20.86 0.24 12.92
N ARG A 79 21.78 0.55 12.00
CA ARG A 79 22.66 1.72 12.04
C ARG A 79 22.50 2.59 10.81
N VAL A 80 22.95 3.84 10.92
CA VAL A 80 22.99 4.80 9.81
C VAL A 80 24.44 5.17 9.52
N GLU A 81 24.80 5.13 8.24
CA GLU A 81 26.11 5.52 7.72
C GLU A 81 26.05 6.92 7.11
N GLY A 82 27.15 7.68 7.24
CA GLY A 82 27.29 8.98 6.59
C GLY A 82 26.44 10.12 7.19
N ASN A 83 25.78 9.89 8.33
CA ASN A 83 25.00 10.92 9.03
C ASN A 83 25.35 11.00 10.52
N ASN A 84 26.08 12.06 10.89
CA ASN A 84 26.52 12.32 12.27
C ASN A 84 25.40 12.88 13.18
N LEU A 85 24.26 13.25 12.62
CA LEU A 85 23.05 13.67 13.35
C LEU A 85 22.13 12.47 13.68
N SER A 86 22.55 11.25 13.34
CA SER A 86 21.79 10.04 13.71
C SER A 86 21.72 9.87 15.23
N GLN A 87 20.51 9.62 15.72
CA GLN A 87 20.24 9.42 17.15
C GLN A 87 19.70 8.01 17.38
N TYR A 88 20.39 7.28 18.25
CA TYR A 88 20.01 5.93 18.66
C TYR A 88 19.17 6.03 19.92
N VAL A 89 17.97 5.45 19.88
CA VAL A 89 16.98 5.55 20.96
C VAL A 89 16.59 4.16 21.45
N ASP A 90 16.77 3.93 22.74
CA ASP A 90 16.13 2.86 23.48
C ASP A 90 14.86 3.42 24.13
N ASP A 91 13.69 2.95 23.71
CA ASP A 91 12.42 3.40 24.28
C ASP A 91 12.32 2.99 25.75
N PRO A 92 12.16 3.93 26.71
CA PRO A 92 12.25 3.62 28.13
C PRO A 92 11.08 2.77 28.65
N VAL A 93 9.97 2.70 27.92
CA VAL A 93 8.77 1.96 28.33
C VAL A 93 8.77 0.55 27.75
N THR A 94 9.08 0.44 26.45
CA THR A 94 8.99 -0.81 25.69
C THR A 94 10.34 -1.50 25.49
N GLY A 95 11.44 -0.81 25.77
CA GLY A 95 12.80 -1.27 25.51
C GLY A 95 13.13 -1.40 24.01
N ARG A 96 12.27 -0.92 23.11
CA ARG A 96 12.48 -1.03 21.67
C ARG A 96 13.59 -0.11 21.20
N GLN A 97 14.47 -0.66 20.38
CA GLN A 97 15.60 0.06 19.83
C GLN A 97 15.22 0.65 18.48
N SER A 98 15.55 1.92 18.26
CA SER A 98 15.35 2.60 16.99
C SER A 98 16.49 3.54 16.68
N VAL A 99 16.60 3.95 15.42
CA VAL A 99 17.51 5.01 14.99
C VAL A 99 16.70 6.10 14.29
N CYS A 100 17.00 7.35 14.61
CA CYS A 100 16.36 8.53 14.06
C CYS A 100 17.38 9.35 13.28
N VAL A 101 16.97 9.93 12.17
CA VAL A 101 17.74 10.94 11.45
C VAL A 101 16.85 12.13 11.16
N PRO A 102 17.36 13.37 11.22
CA PRO A 102 16.64 14.53 10.72
C PRO A 102 16.24 14.32 9.26
N TYR A 103 15.01 14.69 8.90
CA TYR A 103 14.60 14.70 7.50
C TYR A 103 15.32 15.84 6.78
N GLU A 104 16.01 15.49 5.70
CA GLU A 104 16.59 16.44 4.75
C GLU A 104 15.80 16.38 3.45
N ALA A 105 15.52 17.55 2.86
CA ALA A 105 14.83 17.62 1.58
C ALA A 105 15.68 16.97 0.46
N PRO A 106 15.06 16.36 -0.56
CA PRO A 106 15.78 15.81 -1.70
C PRO A 106 16.69 16.84 -2.36
N GLN A 107 17.84 16.40 -2.87
CA GLN A 107 18.73 17.26 -3.64
C GLN A 107 18.04 17.70 -4.95
N VAL A 108 18.42 18.87 -5.47
CA VAL A 108 17.88 19.39 -6.73
C VAL A 108 18.07 18.35 -7.85
N GLY A 109 16.98 18.05 -8.57
CA GLY A 109 16.97 17.01 -9.62
C GLY A 109 16.60 15.61 -9.14
N THR A 110 16.30 15.43 -7.84
CA THR A 110 15.81 14.16 -7.28
C THR A 110 14.46 14.34 -6.59
N GLU A 111 13.65 13.28 -6.56
CA GLU A 111 12.33 13.27 -5.91
C GLU A 111 12.33 12.56 -4.54
N PHE A 112 13.50 12.10 -4.09
CA PHE A 112 13.64 11.27 -2.90
C PHE A 112 14.92 11.60 -2.14
N THR A 113 14.89 11.41 -0.83
CA THR A 113 16.07 11.46 0.03
C THR A 113 16.54 10.03 0.29
N THR A 114 17.83 9.76 0.20
CA THR A 114 18.38 8.42 0.46
C THR A 114 19.02 8.36 1.84
N ILE A 115 18.61 7.40 2.66
CA ILE A 115 19.25 7.11 3.95
C ILE A 115 20.03 5.81 3.81
N LEU A 116 21.29 5.82 4.25
CA LEU A 116 22.19 4.67 4.18
C LEU A 116 22.10 3.88 5.48
N TYR A 117 21.41 2.75 5.46
CA TYR A 117 21.28 1.89 6.64
C TYR A 117 22.28 0.73 6.61
N ASN A 118 22.69 0.24 7.78
CA ASN A 118 23.44 -1.00 7.92
C ASN A 118 22.73 -1.91 8.94
N PHE A 119 22.69 -3.21 8.66
CA PHE A 119 22.08 -4.19 9.56
C PHE A 119 23.16 -5.09 10.16
N MET A 120 23.27 -5.06 11.49
CA MET A 120 24.49 -5.47 12.21
C MET A 120 24.43 -6.89 12.79
N CYS A 121 23.47 -7.71 12.34
CA CYS A 121 23.35 -9.11 12.74
C CYS A 121 22.64 -9.92 11.65
N ASN A 122 23.10 -11.14 11.39
CA ASN A 122 22.40 -12.04 10.46
C ASN A 122 21.06 -12.48 11.06
N SER A 123 20.06 -12.66 10.20
CA SER A 123 18.74 -13.16 10.62
C SER A 123 18.83 -14.55 11.25
N SER A 124 19.83 -15.35 10.91
CA SER A 124 20.04 -16.71 11.43
C SER A 124 20.78 -16.78 12.78
N CYS A 125 21.26 -15.67 13.33
CA CYS A 125 22.06 -15.70 14.55
C CYS A 125 21.27 -16.21 15.76
N VAL A 126 21.81 -17.25 16.40
CA VAL A 126 21.32 -17.77 17.69
C VAL A 126 21.53 -16.72 18.78
N GLY A 127 20.57 -16.59 19.69
CA GLY A 127 20.59 -15.57 20.75
C GLY A 127 20.25 -14.15 20.28
N GLY A 128 19.97 -13.93 18.99
CA GLY A 128 19.43 -12.67 18.46
C GLY A 128 18.09 -12.91 17.76
N MET A 129 18.03 -12.62 16.45
CA MET A 129 16.84 -12.87 15.63
C MET A 129 16.46 -14.35 15.53
N ASN A 130 17.43 -15.27 15.54
CA ASN A 130 17.20 -16.72 15.54
C ASN A 130 16.22 -17.23 14.46
N ARG A 131 16.45 -16.82 13.20
CA ARG A 131 15.65 -17.13 12.01
C ARG A 131 14.20 -16.61 12.04
N ARG A 132 13.85 -15.77 13.02
CA ARG A 132 12.53 -15.13 13.07
C ARG A 132 12.48 -13.96 12.08
N PRO A 133 11.46 -13.87 11.21
CA PRO A 133 11.34 -12.78 10.26
C PRO A 133 11.04 -11.46 10.98
N ILE A 134 11.65 -10.38 10.49
CA ILE A 134 11.48 -9.03 11.03
C ILE A 134 10.84 -8.10 10.00
N LEU A 135 10.06 -7.14 10.49
CA LEU A 135 9.66 -5.96 9.74
C LEU A 135 10.49 -4.78 10.19
N ILE A 136 10.92 -3.95 9.24
CA ILE A 136 11.52 -2.66 9.51
C ILE A 136 10.41 -1.64 9.30
N ILE A 137 10.03 -0.96 10.37
CA ILE A 137 9.05 0.12 10.35
C ILE A 137 9.81 1.43 10.17
N ILE A 138 9.49 2.15 9.10
CA ILE A 138 9.96 3.50 8.83
C ILE A 138 8.82 4.46 9.14
N THR A 139 9.04 5.38 10.07
CA THR A 139 8.10 6.46 10.40
C THR A 139 8.69 7.81 10.06
N LEU A 140 7.85 8.69 9.54
CA LEU A 140 8.08 10.13 9.49
C LEU A 140 7.38 10.71 10.72
N GLU A 141 8.11 11.41 11.58
CA GLU A 141 7.59 11.96 12.84
C GLU A 141 7.83 13.47 12.90
N SER A 142 6.88 14.21 13.47
CA SER A 142 7.06 15.61 13.83
C SER A 142 8.02 15.75 15.01
N ARG A 143 8.47 16.97 15.28
CA ARG A 143 9.31 17.29 16.45
C ARG A 143 8.68 16.87 17.77
N ASP A 144 7.35 16.86 17.85
CA ASP A 144 6.59 16.52 19.06
C ASP A 144 6.30 15.02 19.18
N GLY A 145 6.87 14.19 18.28
CA GLY A 145 6.70 12.73 18.26
C GLY A 145 5.42 12.25 17.57
N GLN A 146 4.66 13.14 16.92
CA GLN A 146 3.48 12.73 16.15
C GLN A 146 3.91 12.00 14.88
N VAL A 147 3.35 10.81 14.64
CA VAL A 147 3.60 10.07 13.39
C VAL A 147 2.82 10.73 12.25
N LEU A 148 3.54 11.28 11.29
CA LEU A 148 3.00 11.90 10.06
C LEU A 148 2.87 10.89 8.92
N GLY A 149 3.69 9.84 8.93
CA GLY A 149 3.68 8.80 7.91
C GLY A 149 4.33 7.52 8.41
N ARG A 150 3.88 6.38 7.89
CA ARG A 150 4.41 5.06 8.23
C ARG A 150 4.46 4.14 7.02
N ARG A 151 5.60 3.49 6.82
CA ARG A 151 5.77 2.38 5.87
C ARG A 151 6.58 1.27 6.54
N SER A 152 6.48 0.07 6.00
CA SER A 152 7.26 -1.06 6.49
C SER A 152 7.59 -2.02 5.36
N PHE A 153 8.70 -2.72 5.50
CA PHE A 153 9.11 -3.80 4.63
C PHE A 153 9.73 -4.94 5.45
N GLU A 154 9.72 -6.16 4.93
CA GLU A 154 10.37 -7.29 5.59
C GLU A 154 11.88 -7.27 5.32
N GLY A 155 12.70 -7.59 6.32
CA GLY A 155 14.16 -7.65 6.17
C GLY A 155 14.71 -9.05 6.41
N ARG A 156 15.63 -9.49 5.54
CA ARG A 156 16.42 -10.72 5.71
C ARG A 156 17.91 -10.42 5.53
N ILE A 157 18.64 -10.46 6.64
CA ILE A 157 20.09 -10.27 6.67
C ILE A 157 20.74 -11.65 6.50
N CYS A 158 21.40 -11.88 5.37
CA CYS A 158 21.89 -13.19 4.96
C CYS A 158 23.19 -13.08 4.15
N ALA A 159 23.95 -14.17 4.08
CA ALA A 159 25.23 -14.20 3.35
C ALA A 159 25.05 -14.13 1.82
N CYS A 160 23.94 -14.65 1.28
CA CYS A 160 23.70 -14.75 -0.16
C CYS A 160 22.31 -14.19 -0.54
N PRO A 161 22.14 -12.85 -0.59
CA PRO A 161 20.84 -12.22 -0.86
C PRO A 161 20.12 -12.71 -2.12
N GLY A 162 20.85 -12.88 -3.23
CA GLY A 162 20.25 -13.34 -4.49
C GLY A 162 19.70 -14.76 -4.43
N ARG A 163 20.41 -15.68 -3.76
CA ARG A 163 19.98 -17.07 -3.56
C ARG A 163 18.75 -17.12 -2.67
N ASP A 164 18.81 -16.47 -1.52
CA ASP A 164 17.74 -16.50 -0.52
C ASP A 164 16.47 -15.80 -1.05
N ARG A 165 16.61 -14.71 -1.83
CA ARG A 165 15.48 -14.10 -2.53
C ARG A 165 14.83 -15.09 -3.50
N LYS A 166 15.63 -15.71 -4.37
CA LYS A 166 15.11 -16.64 -5.38
C LYS A 166 14.36 -17.79 -4.71
N ALA A 167 14.94 -18.38 -3.66
CA ALA A 167 14.32 -19.46 -2.91
C ALA A 167 12.98 -19.04 -2.28
N ASP A 168 12.93 -17.88 -1.60
CA ASP A 168 11.70 -17.39 -0.98
C ASP A 168 10.63 -17.04 -2.04
N GLU A 169 11.00 -16.50 -3.21
CA GLU A 169 10.08 -16.23 -4.33
C GLU A 169 9.57 -17.50 -5.02
N ASP A 170 10.44 -18.51 -5.21
CA ASP A 170 10.07 -19.82 -5.76
C ASP A 170 9.06 -20.51 -4.83
N HIS A 171 9.33 -20.53 -3.52
CA HIS A 171 8.42 -21.07 -2.51
C HIS A 171 7.07 -20.33 -2.50
N TYR A 172 7.08 -19.00 -2.65
CA TYR A 172 5.84 -18.22 -2.74
C TYR A 172 5.01 -18.55 -3.99
N ARG A 173 5.66 -18.77 -5.14
CA ARG A 173 4.98 -19.22 -6.38
C ARG A 173 4.40 -20.63 -6.24
N GLU A 174 5.16 -21.55 -5.66
CA GLU A 174 4.70 -22.92 -5.42
C GLU A 174 3.49 -22.95 -4.49
N GLN A 175 3.52 -22.15 -3.41
CA GLN A 175 2.40 -22.04 -2.48
C GLN A 175 1.14 -21.47 -3.14
N GLN A 176 1.27 -20.51 -4.05
CA GLN A 176 0.14 -19.99 -4.83
C GLN A 176 -0.44 -21.07 -5.76
N ALA A 177 0.40 -21.81 -6.48
CA ALA A 177 -0.04 -22.88 -7.36
C ALA A 177 -0.78 -24.01 -6.62
N LEU A 178 -0.34 -24.36 -5.41
CA LEU A 178 -1.02 -25.34 -4.54
C LEU A 178 -2.40 -24.84 -4.09
N THR A 179 -2.51 -23.54 -3.78
CA THR A 179 -3.79 -22.93 -3.37
C THR A 179 -4.77 -22.89 -4.54
N GLU A 180 -4.34 -22.53 -5.75
CA GLU A 180 -5.18 -22.52 -6.96
C GLU A 180 -5.62 -23.92 -7.41
N SER A 181 -4.75 -24.92 -7.29
CA SER A 181 -5.08 -26.30 -7.65
C SER A 181 -6.05 -26.96 -6.66
N SER A 182 -5.98 -26.60 -5.37
CA SER A 182 -6.95 -27.04 -4.36
C SER A 182 -8.38 -26.55 -4.63
N ASN A 183 -8.55 -25.38 -5.27
CA ASN A 183 -9.86 -24.86 -5.68
C ASN A 183 -10.42 -25.48 -6.97
N LYS A 184 -9.58 -26.11 -7.80
CA LYS A 184 -10.02 -26.79 -9.05
C LYS A 184 -10.39 -28.27 -8.85
N ASN A 185 -9.93 -28.90 -7.76
CA ASN A 185 -10.21 -30.31 -7.47
C ASN A 185 -11.50 -30.56 -6.65
N SER A 186 -12.31 -29.53 -6.38
CA SER A 186 -13.63 -29.71 -5.74
C SER A 186 -14.79 -29.90 -6.75
N SER A 187 -14.58 -29.63 -8.03
CA SER A 187 -15.60 -29.80 -9.08
C SER A 187 -15.60 -31.20 -9.70
N GLY A 188 -15.81 -32.22 -8.85
CA GLY A 188 -15.71 -33.63 -9.25
C GLY A 188 -16.73 -34.57 -8.60
N ASN A 189 -17.98 -34.15 -8.39
CA ASN A 189 -19.15 -35.05 -8.49
C ASN A 189 -20.48 -34.28 -8.41
N LYS A 190 -21.31 -34.39 -9.46
CA LYS A 190 -22.70 -33.91 -9.46
C LYS A 190 -23.57 -34.82 -8.60
N ARG A 191 -24.23 -34.28 -7.56
CA ARG A 191 -25.69 -34.45 -7.33
C ARG A 191 -26.22 -33.53 -6.21
N SER A 192 -27.21 -32.73 -6.62
CA SER A 192 -28.42 -32.28 -5.90
C SER A 192 -28.33 -31.51 -4.57
N THR A 193 -28.68 -30.22 -4.64
CA THR A 193 -29.71 -29.45 -3.87
C THR A 193 -29.20 -28.04 -3.48
N PRO A 194 -30.04 -26.98 -3.60
CA PRO A 194 -29.62 -25.63 -3.24
C PRO A 194 -29.88 -25.42 -1.75
N ASN A 195 -28.83 -25.21 -0.95
CA ASN A 195 -29.01 -24.68 0.40
C ASN A 195 -28.09 -23.48 0.60
N ILE A 196 -28.72 -22.32 0.69
CA ILE A 196 -28.12 -21.02 0.95
C ILE A 196 -27.60 -21.06 2.38
N ASN A 197 -26.28 -21.23 2.54
CA ASN A 197 -25.61 -20.99 3.82
C ASN A 197 -24.64 -19.84 3.64
N MET A 198 -25.14 -18.65 3.98
CA MET A 198 -24.38 -17.42 4.20
C MET A 198 -23.30 -17.66 5.28
N ARG A 199 -22.11 -18.07 4.87
CA ARG A 199 -20.93 -18.01 5.73
C ARG A 199 -20.42 -16.57 5.71
N LYS A 200 -20.49 -15.94 6.88
CA LYS A 200 -19.97 -14.60 7.20
C LYS A 200 -18.50 -14.52 6.78
N ARG A 201 -18.23 -13.91 5.62
CA ARG A 201 -16.88 -13.71 5.09
C ARG A 201 -16.21 -12.55 5.84
N ARG A 202 -14.95 -12.78 6.19
CA ARG A 202 -14.09 -11.80 6.85
C ARG A 202 -13.75 -10.68 5.86
N HIS A 203 -13.76 -9.45 6.35
CA HIS A 203 -13.49 -8.23 5.59
C HIS A 203 -11.98 -8.14 5.27
N GLY A 204 -11.62 -7.99 3.99
CA GLY A 204 -10.27 -7.63 3.57
C GLY A 204 -9.55 -8.56 2.58
N GLU A 205 -10.17 -9.64 2.10
CA GLU A 205 -9.62 -10.42 0.97
C GLU A 205 -10.29 -9.93 -0.33
N GLU A 206 -9.53 -9.19 -1.15
CA GLU A 206 -9.94 -8.81 -2.50
C GLU A 206 -9.93 -10.07 -3.37
N GLU A 207 -11.06 -10.78 -3.40
CA GLU A 207 -11.23 -11.93 -4.28
C GLU A 207 -11.62 -11.45 -5.69
N ILE A 208 -10.74 -11.74 -6.65
CA ILE A 208 -10.96 -11.42 -8.05
C ILE A 208 -11.67 -12.58 -8.73
N TYR A 209 -12.82 -12.29 -9.35
CA TYR A 209 -13.59 -13.25 -10.14
C TYR A 209 -13.54 -12.88 -11.63
N TYR A 210 -13.36 -13.87 -12.49
CA TYR A 210 -13.38 -13.68 -13.95
C TYR A 210 -14.72 -14.09 -14.53
N ILE A 211 -15.33 -13.19 -15.32
CA ILE A 211 -16.56 -13.45 -16.05
C ILE A 211 -16.24 -13.45 -17.55
N PRO A 212 -16.31 -14.60 -18.25
CA PRO A 212 -16.15 -14.63 -19.70
C PRO A 212 -17.38 -14.04 -20.38
N VAL A 213 -17.19 -12.98 -21.18
CA VAL A 213 -18.26 -12.27 -21.88
C VAL A 213 -18.09 -12.44 -23.39
N ARG A 214 -19.16 -12.84 -24.09
CA ARG A 214 -19.20 -12.85 -25.56
C ARG A 214 -19.83 -11.56 -26.09
N GLY A 215 -19.20 -10.99 -27.11
CA GLY A 215 -19.66 -9.77 -27.79
C GLY A 215 -19.10 -8.50 -27.13
N ARG A 216 -18.64 -7.58 -27.98
CA ARG A 216 -17.95 -6.34 -27.55
C ARG A 216 -18.88 -5.39 -26.80
N GLU A 217 -20.11 -5.22 -27.27
CA GLU A 217 -21.09 -4.32 -26.64
C GLU A 217 -21.46 -4.77 -25.22
N ASN A 218 -21.64 -6.08 -25.03
CA ASN A 218 -21.91 -6.66 -23.71
C ASN A 218 -20.73 -6.48 -22.75
N PHE A 219 -19.50 -6.64 -23.27
CA PHE A 219 -18.29 -6.39 -22.51
C PHE A 219 -18.18 -4.92 -22.08
N GLU A 220 -18.41 -3.98 -23.01
CA GLU A 220 -18.34 -2.55 -22.72
C GLU A 220 -19.41 -2.11 -21.71
N LEU A 221 -20.62 -2.68 -21.76
CA LEU A 221 -21.65 -2.42 -20.77
C LEU A 221 -21.25 -2.94 -19.38
N LEU A 222 -20.78 -4.20 -19.30
CA LEU A 222 -20.38 -4.79 -18.02
C LEU A 222 -19.15 -4.10 -17.42
N MET A 223 -18.22 -3.62 -18.26
CA MET A 223 -17.09 -2.82 -17.81
C MET A 223 -17.54 -1.50 -17.20
N LYS A 224 -18.48 -0.79 -17.85
CA LYS A 224 -19.06 0.46 -17.29
C LYS A 224 -19.73 0.23 -15.93
N ILE A 225 -20.42 -0.89 -15.76
CA ILE A 225 -21.07 -1.25 -14.48
C ILE A 225 -20.01 -1.50 -13.41
N LYS A 226 -18.99 -2.31 -13.71
CA LYS A 226 -17.85 -2.57 -12.80
C LYS A 226 -17.22 -1.27 -12.33
N ASP A 227 -16.81 -0.42 -13.27
CA ASP A 227 -16.07 0.80 -12.96
C ASP A 227 -16.94 1.79 -12.16
N SER A 228 -18.26 1.83 -12.41
CA SER A 228 -19.18 2.66 -11.63
C SER A 228 -19.32 2.18 -10.18
N LEU A 229 -19.30 0.86 -9.94
CA LEU A 229 -19.36 0.30 -8.59
C LEU A 229 -18.08 0.58 -7.80
N GLU A 230 -16.92 0.44 -8.45
CA GLU A 230 -15.61 0.80 -7.85
C GLU A 230 -15.55 2.28 -7.49
N LEU A 231 -16.04 3.16 -8.39
CA LEU A 231 -16.11 4.58 -8.11
C LEU A 231 -17.06 4.89 -6.93
N MET A 232 -18.20 4.20 -6.82
CA MET A 232 -19.14 4.39 -5.71
C MET A 232 -18.53 4.07 -4.34
N GLU A 233 -17.59 3.12 -4.24
CA GLU A 233 -16.89 2.82 -2.99
C GLU A 233 -15.95 3.96 -2.55
N LEU A 234 -15.50 4.80 -3.49
CA LEU A 234 -14.63 5.95 -3.24
C LEU A 234 -15.39 7.23 -2.89
N VAL A 235 -16.71 7.27 -3.11
CA VAL A 235 -17.53 8.47 -2.84
C VAL A 235 -17.84 8.57 -1.33
N PRO A 236 -17.55 9.71 -0.67
CA PRO A 236 -17.92 9.92 0.73
C PRO A 236 -19.44 9.80 0.94
N GLN A 237 -19.85 8.99 1.92
CA GLN A 237 -21.27 8.75 2.25
C GLN A 237 -22.15 10.00 2.44
N PRO A 238 -21.67 11.10 3.07
CA PRO A 238 -22.46 12.33 3.20
C PRO A 238 -22.85 12.96 1.86
N LEU A 239 -22.00 12.79 0.83
CA LEU A 239 -22.28 13.26 -0.52
C LEU A 239 -23.30 12.36 -1.23
N VAL A 240 -23.25 11.06 -0.99
CA VAL A 240 -24.26 10.11 -1.52
C VAL A 240 -25.65 10.43 -0.94
N GLU A 241 -25.72 10.76 0.34
CA GLU A 241 -26.95 11.14 1.02
C GLU A 241 -27.54 12.46 0.51
N SER A 242 -26.70 13.46 0.22
CA SER A 242 -27.16 14.73 -0.34
C SER A 242 -27.74 14.56 -1.74
N TYR A 243 -27.10 13.77 -2.61
CA TYR A 243 -27.66 13.42 -3.93
C TYR A 243 -28.99 12.66 -3.81
N ARG A 244 -29.12 11.73 -2.86
CA ARG A 244 -30.38 11.01 -2.61
C ARG A 244 -31.50 11.96 -2.18
N GLN A 245 -31.21 12.88 -1.25
CA GLN A 245 -32.18 13.89 -0.81
C GLN A 245 -32.59 14.83 -1.95
N GLN A 246 -31.62 15.26 -2.78
CA GLN A 246 -31.89 16.11 -3.94
C GLN A 246 -32.76 15.40 -5.00
N THR A 247 -32.51 14.11 -5.23
CA THR A 247 -33.33 13.29 -6.15
C THR A 247 -34.76 13.13 -5.64
N GLN A 248 -34.92 12.92 -4.32
CA GLN A 248 -36.22 12.77 -3.68
C GLN A 248 -37.02 14.08 -3.71
N GLN A 249 -36.36 15.23 -3.57
CA GLN A 249 -36.98 16.56 -3.73
C GLN A 249 -37.42 16.84 -5.17
N GLN A 250 -36.67 16.38 -6.18
CA GLN A 250 -37.09 16.51 -7.59
C GLN A 250 -38.29 15.63 -7.94
N LEU A 251 -38.43 14.45 -7.32
CA LEU A 251 -39.58 13.56 -7.52
C LEU A 251 -40.87 14.11 -6.90
N ILE A 252 -40.78 14.88 -5.82
CA ILE A 252 -41.95 15.49 -5.14
C ILE A 252 -42.52 16.67 -5.95
N GLN A 253 -41.74 17.31 -6.84
CA GLN A 253 -42.20 18.45 -7.64
C GLN A 253 -42.87 18.07 -8.97
N ARG A 254 -43.03 16.79 -9.31
CA ARG A 254 -43.76 16.39 -10.54
C ARG A 254 -45.27 16.38 -10.30
N PRO A 255 -46.08 17.24 -10.96
CA PRO A 255 -47.52 17.14 -10.89
C PRO A 255 -47.98 15.85 -11.59
N SER A 256 -48.76 15.04 -10.89
CA SER A 256 -49.42 13.84 -11.40
C SER A 256 -50.50 14.24 -12.41
N ASN A 257 -50.22 14.11 -13.70
CA ASN A 257 -51.27 14.06 -14.72
C ASN A 257 -51.30 12.67 -15.37
N ILE A 258 -52.34 11.94 -15.01
CA ILE A 258 -52.72 10.62 -15.50
C ILE A 258 -53.37 10.79 -16.87
N ALA A 259 -52.89 10.07 -17.88
CA ALA A 259 -53.73 9.51 -18.95
C ALA A 259 -52.96 8.39 -19.69
N SER A 260 -53.53 7.18 -19.65
CA SER A 260 -53.34 6.14 -20.69
C SER A 260 -54.54 6.25 -21.65
N PRO A 261 -54.45 5.86 -22.95
CA PRO A 261 -54.38 4.44 -23.34
C PRO A 261 -53.65 4.07 -24.67
N LEU A 262 -53.17 2.81 -24.70
CA LEU A 262 -53.19 1.76 -25.74
C LEU A 262 -53.14 2.08 -27.27
N SER A 263 -52.15 1.45 -27.93
CA SER A 263 -52.28 0.37 -28.96
C SER A 263 -51.64 0.55 -30.36
N TYR A 264 -51.03 -0.56 -30.82
CA TYR A 264 -50.61 -0.99 -32.17
C TYR A 264 -49.36 -0.39 -32.87
N SER A 265 -48.36 -1.27 -33.07
CA SER A 265 -47.24 -1.21 -34.04
C SER A 265 -47.73 -1.54 -35.49
N PRO A 266 -46.90 -1.61 -36.58
CA PRO A 266 -45.44 -1.38 -36.72
C PRO A 266 -44.95 -0.65 -38.01
N LEU A 267 -43.61 -0.46 -38.08
CA LEU A 267 -42.70 -0.45 -39.26
C LEU A 267 -42.55 0.79 -40.20
N SER A 268 -41.26 1.20 -40.27
CA SER A 268 -40.44 1.55 -41.45
C SER A 268 -40.30 3.00 -41.97
N ASN A 269 -39.02 3.30 -42.27
CA ASN A 269 -38.42 4.22 -43.26
C ASN A 269 -38.06 5.69 -42.94
N MET A 270 -36.73 5.88 -42.80
CA MET A 270 -35.80 6.86 -43.43
C MET A 270 -36.23 8.30 -43.80
N ASN A 271 -35.39 9.23 -43.31
CA ASN A 271 -34.89 10.48 -43.92
C ASN A 271 -35.79 11.72 -44.05
N LYS A 272 -35.56 12.77 -43.23
CA LYS A 272 -34.80 14.03 -43.55
C LYS A 272 -35.12 15.20 -42.58
N LEU A 273 -34.03 15.75 -42.03
CA LEU A 273 -33.64 17.16 -41.79
C LEU A 273 -34.61 18.29 -41.32
N HIS A 274 -33.99 19.15 -40.48
CA HIS A 274 -34.35 20.50 -39.96
C HIS A 274 -35.41 20.53 -38.85
N GLY A 275 -35.23 21.24 -37.72
CA GLY A 275 -34.31 22.32 -37.34
C GLY A 275 -35.05 23.18 -36.29
N GLY A 276 -34.42 23.55 -35.18
CA GLY A 276 -35.11 24.35 -34.16
C GLY A 276 -34.40 24.40 -32.81
N LEU A 277 -33.54 25.40 -32.66
CA LEU A 277 -32.84 25.80 -31.44
C LEU A 277 -33.79 26.11 -30.28
N ASN A 278 -33.39 25.77 -29.06
CA ASN A 278 -33.60 26.63 -27.89
C ASN A 278 -32.37 26.54 -26.97
N LYS A 279 -31.68 27.68 -26.83
CA LYS A 279 -30.49 27.91 -26.01
C LYS A 279 -30.86 28.05 -24.53
N ALA A 280 -29.98 27.58 -23.66
CA ALA A 280 -29.86 28.05 -22.27
C ALA A 280 -28.61 28.96 -22.14
N PRO A 281 -28.61 29.96 -21.25
CA PRO A 281 -27.63 31.05 -21.26
C PRO A 281 -26.33 30.76 -20.49
N SER A 282 -25.30 31.52 -20.86
CA SER A 282 -23.99 31.65 -20.21
C SER A 282 -23.99 32.84 -19.27
N VAL A 283 -23.34 32.74 -18.11
CA VAL A 283 -22.77 33.90 -17.38
C VAL A 283 -21.47 33.47 -16.69
N SER A 284 -20.35 33.90 -17.25
CA SER A 284 -19.12 34.17 -16.51
C SER A 284 -19.20 35.58 -15.93
N GLN A 285 -18.97 35.73 -14.62
CA GLN A 285 -18.12 36.76 -13.99
C GLN A 285 -18.52 36.91 -12.51
N MET A 286 -17.61 36.57 -11.59
CA MET A 286 -16.95 37.55 -10.71
C MET A 286 -15.88 36.85 -9.86
N VAL A 287 -14.73 37.51 -9.82
CA VAL A 287 -13.46 37.09 -9.22
C VAL A 287 -13.48 37.35 -7.71
N GLY A 288 -12.85 36.44 -6.95
CA GLY A 288 -12.11 36.79 -5.72
C GLY A 288 -12.63 36.17 -4.42
N GLN A 289 -11.98 35.10 -3.97
CA GLN A 289 -11.15 35.07 -2.75
C GLN A 289 -10.67 33.64 -2.42
N SER A 290 -9.45 33.60 -1.93
CA SER A 290 -8.64 32.45 -1.51
C SER A 290 -9.32 31.50 -0.51
N GLN A 291 -9.10 30.18 -0.67
CA GLN A 291 -8.63 29.31 0.41
C GLN A 291 -8.20 27.93 -0.09
N GLN A 292 -7.08 27.49 0.48
CA GLN A 292 -6.39 26.22 0.26
C GLN A 292 -7.31 25.01 0.46
N ASN A 293 -7.25 24.03 -0.44
CA ASN A 293 -7.27 22.64 0.03
C ASN A 293 -6.61 21.63 -0.92
N SER A 294 -5.69 20.91 -0.31
CA SER A 294 -5.08 19.62 -0.64
C SER A 294 -5.70 18.77 -1.77
N HIS A 295 -4.91 18.55 -2.83
CA HIS A 295 -5.12 17.43 -3.75
C HIS A 295 -4.25 16.23 -3.36
N ILE A 296 -4.91 15.16 -2.93
CA ILE A 296 -4.36 13.81 -2.84
C ILE A 296 -4.33 13.24 -4.26
N GLY A 297 -3.13 13.09 -4.82
CA GLY A 297 -2.91 12.47 -6.12
C GLY A 297 -2.54 11.00 -5.99
N GLU A 298 -3.24 10.16 -6.73
CA GLU A 298 -2.99 8.74 -6.91
C GLU A 298 -1.61 8.44 -7.54
N TRP A 299 -1.08 7.25 -7.22
CA TRP A 299 0.29 6.84 -7.51
C TRP A 299 0.34 5.85 -8.67
N HIS A 300 1.01 6.21 -9.77
CA HIS A 300 1.48 5.26 -10.76
C HIS A 300 2.91 4.80 -10.44
N ARG A 301 3.14 3.48 -10.52
CA ARG A 301 4.44 2.83 -10.38
C ARG A 301 5.16 2.74 -11.72
N TYR A 302 6.41 3.19 -11.74
CA TYR A 302 7.48 2.61 -12.56
C TYR A 302 8.76 2.72 -11.74
N TYR A 303 9.50 1.63 -11.54
CA TYR A 303 10.96 1.68 -11.42
C TYR A 303 11.59 0.35 -11.82
N SER A 304 12.71 0.51 -12.52
CA SER A 304 13.63 -0.47 -13.10
C SER A 304 14.36 -1.36 -12.10
#